data_AF-A0A4Y9QXG0-F1
#
_entry.id   AF-A0A4Y9QXG0-F1
#
_cell.length_a   1.000
_cell.length_b   1.000
_cell.length_c   1.000
_cell.angle_alpha   90.00
_cell.angle_beta   90.00
_cell.angle_gamma   90.00
#
_symmetry.space_group_name_H-M   'P 1'
#
loop_
_entity.id
_entity.type
_entity.pdbx_description
1 polymer ?
#
loop_
_entity_poly.entity_id
_entity_poly.type
_entity_poly.pdbx_seq_one_letter_code
_entity_poly.pdbx_strand_id
1 'polypeptide(L)'
;MAKQNPWIIGILGFGVFLYLAWNNFQILFAPWTKTAEAKAVITENALGYGPMGRGFTQIITISYQVDDSVYVQKKKLSQRIDKKEIGSKVLIEYAVKDPGNFEIKGFLK
;
A
#
# COMPACT_ATOMS: atom_id res chain seq x y z
N MET A 1 23.92 28.72 -24.09
CA MET A 1 23.39 28.54 -22.72
C MET A 1 22.44 29.68 -22.42
N ALA A 2 21.13 29.41 -22.34
CA ALA A 2 20.15 30.46 -22.03
C ALA A 2 20.30 30.87 -20.56
N LYS A 3 20.49 32.18 -20.32
CA LYS A 3 20.62 32.78 -18.99
C LYS A 3 19.25 32.68 -18.31
N GLN A 4 19.02 31.65 -17.49
CA GLN A 4 17.77 31.51 -16.75
C GLN A 4 17.57 32.76 -15.89
N ASN A 5 16.45 33.45 -16.11
CA ASN A 5 16.15 34.68 -15.39
C ASN A 5 15.74 34.32 -13.95
N PRO A 6 16.49 34.75 -12.93
CA PRO A 6 16.22 34.39 -11.53
C PRO A 6 14.83 34.83 -11.06
N TRP A 7 14.25 35.85 -11.69
CA TRP A 7 12.89 36.31 -11.41
C TRP A 7 11.81 35.29 -11.78
N ILE A 8 12.04 34.45 -12.81
CA ILE A 8 11.09 33.43 -13.22
C ILE A 8 10.93 32.37 -12.12
N ILE A 9 12.04 31.98 -11.48
CA ILE A 9 12.04 31.04 -10.35
C ILE A 9 11.30 31.66 -9.15
N GLY A 10 11.51 32.95 -8.87
CA GLY A 10 10.81 33.67 -7.82
C GLY A 10 9.30 33.73 -8.04
N ILE A 11 8.86 34.05 -9.25
CA ILE A 11 7.43 34.11 -9.60
C ILE A 11 6.78 32.73 -9.54
N LEU A 12 7.45 31.68 -10.05
CA LEU A 12 6.97 30.30 -9.95
C LEU A 12 6.83 29.84 -8.50
N GLY A 13 7.86 30.09 -7.67
CA GLY A 13 7.83 29.74 -6.26
C GLY A 13 6.72 30.46 -5.50
N PHE A 14 6.52 31.76 -5.77
CA PHE A 14 5.47 32.55 -5.15
C PHE A 14 4.06 32.09 -5.57
N GLY A 15 3.89 31.75 -6.86
CA GLY A 15 2.63 31.18 -7.36
C GLY A 15 2.26 29.86 -6.70
N VAL A 16 3.23 28.95 -6.55
CA VAL A 16 3.04 27.67 -5.84
C VAL A 16 2.71 27.92 -4.36
N PHE A 17 3.38 28.86 -3.71
CA PHE A 17 3.13 29.21 -2.32
C PHE A 17 1.70 29.76 -2.12
N LEU A 18 1.25 30.68 -2.98
CA LEU A 18 -0.12 31.22 -2.92
C LEU A 18 -1.17 30.14 -3.17
N TYR A 19 -0.93 29.23 -4.12
CA TYR A 19 -1.80 28.09 -4.38
C TYR A 19 -1.92 27.16 -3.16
N LEU A 20 -0.80 26.83 -2.51
CA LEU A 20 -0.79 26.03 -1.30
C LEU A 20 -1.45 26.77 -0.13
N ALA A 21 -1.20 28.06 0.04
CA ALA A 21 -1.81 28.90 1.07
C ALA A 21 -3.33 28.98 0.92
N TRP A 22 -3.84 29.10 -0.32
CA TRP A 22 -5.27 29.06 -0.62
C TRP A 22 -5.90 27.72 -0.21
N ASN A 23 -5.14 26.62 -0.30
CA ASN A 23 -5.59 25.29 0.13
C ASN A 23 -5.24 24.96 1.59
N ASN A 24 -4.99 25.95 2.46
CA ASN A 24 -4.56 25.76 3.86
C ASN A 24 -3.32 24.85 4.01
N PHE A 25 -2.40 24.89 3.05
CA PHE A 25 -1.24 24.01 2.94
C PHE A 25 -1.60 22.52 2.95
N GLN A 26 -2.83 22.15 2.61
CA GLN A 26 -3.21 20.75 2.45
C GLN A 26 -2.53 20.22 1.19
N ILE A 27 -1.54 19.36 1.41
CA ILE A 27 -0.86 18.63 0.34
C ILE A 27 -1.84 17.57 -0.14
N LEU A 28 -2.46 17.78 -1.31
CA LEU A 28 -3.40 16.83 -1.93
C LEU A 28 -2.77 15.44 -2.16
N PHE A 29 -1.44 15.36 -2.15
CA PHE A 29 -0.62 14.16 -2.34
C PHE A 29 0.28 13.85 -1.13
N ALA A 30 -0.20 14.03 0.10
CA ALA A 30 0.54 13.50 1.25
C ALA A 30 0.48 11.95 1.19
N PRO A 31 1.61 11.23 1.03
CA PRO A 31 1.63 9.75 1.06
C PRO A 31 1.37 9.20 2.48
N TRP A 32 1.15 10.08 3.45
CA TRP A 32 0.89 9.77 4.85
C TRP A 32 -0.61 9.57 5.07
N THR A 33 -1.24 8.70 4.26
CA THR A 33 -2.52 8.13 4.67
C THR A 33 -2.31 7.48 6.02
N LYS A 34 -3.13 7.83 7.01
CA LYS A 34 -3.11 7.15 8.31
C LYS A 34 -3.24 5.66 8.05
N THR A 35 -2.22 4.91 8.41
CA THR A 35 -2.21 3.48 8.34
C THR A 35 -2.49 2.89 9.72
N ALA A 36 -3.11 1.72 9.73
CA ALA A 36 -3.38 0.97 10.94
C ALA A 36 -2.97 -0.49 10.72
N GLU A 37 -2.60 -1.17 11.80
CA GLU A 37 -2.24 -2.58 11.76
C GLU A 37 -3.43 -3.45 12.15
N ALA A 38 -3.61 -4.55 11.42
CA ALA A 38 -4.59 -5.58 11.73
C ALA A 38 -4.00 -6.97 11.58
N LYS A 39 -4.56 -7.92 12.32
CA LYS A 39 -4.27 -9.35 12.15
C LYS A 39 -5.23 -9.92 11.12
N ALA A 40 -4.69 -10.42 10.03
CA ALA A 40 -5.42 -11.14 9.00
C ALA A 40 -5.19 -12.65 9.12
N VAL A 41 -6.14 -13.44 8.63
CA VAL A 41 -6.06 -14.90 8.56
C VAL A 41 -6.08 -15.34 7.11
N ILE A 42 -5.16 -16.23 6.74
CA ILE A 42 -5.16 -16.85 5.42
C ILE A 42 -6.33 -17.83 5.34
N THR A 43 -7.31 -17.57 4.48
CA THR A 43 -8.48 -18.42 4.28
C THR A 43 -8.31 -19.37 3.11
N GLU A 44 -7.55 -18.96 2.09
CA GLU A 44 -7.27 -19.79 0.93
C GLU A 44 -5.81 -19.66 0.51
N ASN A 45 -5.32 -20.74 -0.09
CA ASN A 45 -3.98 -20.80 -0.65
C ASN A 45 -4.02 -21.52 -1.99
N ALA A 46 -3.63 -20.81 -3.05
CA ALA A 46 -3.47 -21.35 -4.39
C ALA A 46 -2.02 -21.18 -4.88
N LEU A 47 -1.56 -22.12 -5.70
CA LEU A 47 -0.28 -22.01 -6.40
C LEU A 47 -0.53 -21.47 -7.81
N GLY A 48 0.19 -20.41 -8.17
CA GLY A 48 0.22 -19.85 -9.51
C GLY A 48 1.59 -20.01 -10.14
N TYR A 49 1.67 -19.88 -11.46
CA TYR A 49 2.93 -19.89 -12.19
C TYR A 49 3.78 -18.66 -11.84
N GLY A 50 5.07 -18.91 -11.59
CA GLY A 50 6.06 -17.85 -11.38
C GLY A 50 6.27 -16.98 -12.62
N PRO A 51 6.85 -15.77 -12.44
CA PRO A 51 7.18 -14.93 -13.57
C PRO A 51 8.05 -15.69 -14.58
N MET A 52 7.70 -15.55 -15.87
CA MET A 52 8.35 -16.27 -16.98
C MET A 52 8.34 -17.80 -16.86
N GLY A 53 7.35 -18.38 -16.16
CA GLY A 53 7.24 -19.83 -15.98
C GLY A 53 8.30 -20.44 -15.06
N ARG A 54 9.10 -19.62 -14.36
CA ARG A 54 10.14 -20.11 -13.44
C ARG A 54 9.60 -20.18 -12.01
N GLY A 55 9.42 -21.40 -11.52
CA GLY A 55 8.99 -21.69 -10.15
C GLY A 55 7.51 -21.43 -9.90
N PHE A 56 7.11 -21.52 -8.64
CA PHE A 56 5.75 -21.30 -8.18
C PHE A 56 5.66 -19.98 -7.42
N THR A 57 4.56 -19.26 -7.62
CA THR A 57 4.15 -18.14 -6.79
C THR A 57 2.96 -18.54 -5.98
N GLN A 58 2.92 -18.12 -4.72
CA GLN A 58 1.78 -18.41 -3.88
C GLN A 58 0.79 -17.26 -3.95
N ILE A 59 -0.49 -17.59 -4.15
CA ILE A 59 -1.58 -16.64 -4.14
C ILE A 59 -2.41 -16.95 -2.91
N ILE A 60 -2.41 -16.04 -1.95
CA ILE A 60 -3.15 -16.19 -0.69
C ILE A 60 -4.40 -15.32 -0.71
N THR A 61 -5.50 -15.85 -0.19
CA THR A 61 -6.67 -15.06 0.17
C THR A 61 -6.59 -14.83 1.67
N ILE A 62 -6.61 -13.57 2.08
CA ILE A 62 -6.62 -13.17 3.48
C ILE A 62 -7.98 -12.57 3.84
N SER A 63 -8.40 -12.80 5.07
CA SER A 63 -9.56 -12.16 5.68
C SER A 63 -9.14 -11.39 6.91
N TYR A 64 -9.68 -10.19 7.09
CA TYR A 64 -9.43 -9.36 8.27
C TYR A 64 -10.66 -8.52 8.57
N GLN A 65 -10.84 -8.20 9.85
CA GLN A 65 -11.92 -7.37 10.32
C GLN A 65 -11.41 -5.96 10.61
N VAL A 66 -12.12 -4.96 10.10
CA VAL A 66 -11.93 -3.55 10.42
C VAL A 66 -13.28 -3.03 10.88
N ASP A 67 -13.33 -2.60 12.14
CA ASP A 67 -14.57 -2.22 12.83
C ASP A 67 -15.65 -3.31 12.70
N ASP A 68 -16.79 -2.99 12.07
CA ASP A 68 -17.91 -3.92 11.85
C ASP A 68 -17.89 -4.61 10.49
N SER A 69 -16.83 -4.43 9.70
CA SER A 69 -16.73 -4.94 8.32
C SER A 69 -15.62 -5.98 8.15
N VAL A 70 -15.94 -7.05 7.44
CA VAL A 70 -14.97 -8.10 7.08
C VAL A 70 -14.51 -7.87 5.65
N TYR A 71 -13.20 -7.74 5.49
CA TYR A 71 -12.55 -7.58 4.19
C TYR A 71 -11.90 -8.89 3.80
N VAL A 72 -12.13 -9.30 2.55
CA VAL A 72 -11.53 -10.50 1.95
C VAL A 72 -10.75 -10.07 0.73
N GLN A 73 -9.46 -10.36 0.70
CA GLN A 73 -8.60 -9.94 -0.38
C GLN A 73 -7.59 -10.99 -0.80
N LYS A 74 -7.32 -11.00 -2.11
CA LYS A 74 -6.39 -11.91 -2.75
C LYS A 74 -5.08 -11.18 -3.04
N LYS A 75 -3.97 -11.72 -2.55
CA LYS A 75 -2.62 -11.18 -2.81
C LYS A 75 -1.71 -12.25 -3.38
N LYS A 76 -1.01 -11.90 -4.45
CA LYS A 76 0.11 -12.70 -4.97
C LYS A 76 1.36 -12.40 -4.15
N LEU A 77 1.94 -13.41 -3.53
CA LEU A 77 3.23 -13.32 -2.87
C LEU A 77 4.32 -13.38 -3.96
N SER A 78 5.10 -12.30 -4.05
CA SER A 78 6.13 -12.16 -5.09
C SER A 78 7.45 -12.86 -4.74
N GLN A 79 7.62 -13.33 -3.50
CA GLN A 79 8.86 -13.92 -3.03
C GLN A 79 8.72 -15.43 -2.82
N ARG A 80 9.87 -16.13 -2.89
CA ARG A 80 10.04 -17.53 -2.45
C ARG A 80 9.93 -17.59 -0.92
N ILE A 81 8.74 -17.32 -0.41
CA ILE A 81 8.43 -17.51 1.00
C ILE A 81 7.97 -18.95 1.15
N ASP A 82 8.38 -19.61 2.24
CA ASP A 82 7.90 -20.95 2.58
C ASP A 82 6.38 -21.01 2.48
N LYS A 83 5.88 -22.13 1.92
CA LYS A 83 4.46 -22.35 1.66
C LYS A 83 3.64 -22.01 2.91
N LYS A 84 2.79 -20.99 2.81
CA LYS A 84 1.92 -20.59 3.92
C LYS A 84 0.68 -21.45 3.98
N GLU A 85 0.29 -21.87 5.18
CA GLU A 85 -0.86 -22.72 5.38
C GLU A 85 -2.13 -21.91 5.60
N ILE A 86 -3.27 -22.50 5.25
CA ILE A 86 -4.59 -21.95 5.59
C ILE A 86 -4.70 -21.92 7.13
N GLY A 87 -5.24 -20.84 7.68
CA GLY A 87 -5.32 -20.59 9.12
C GLY A 87 -4.10 -19.87 9.71
N SER A 88 -3.01 -19.71 8.94
CA SER A 88 -1.87 -18.90 9.37
C SER A 88 -2.28 -17.44 9.55
N LYS A 89 -1.73 -16.79 10.60
CA LYS A 89 -1.99 -15.38 10.90
C LYS A 89 -0.93 -14.50 10.25
N VAL A 90 -1.37 -13.37 9.72
CA VAL A 90 -0.54 -12.41 8.99
C VAL A 90 -0.79 -11.04 9.59
N LEU A 91 0.28 -10.26 9.80
CA LEU A 91 0.17 -8.87 10.18
C LEU A 91 0.10 -8.03 8.90
N ILE A 92 -0.98 -7.27 8.76
CA ILE A 92 -1.18 -6.35 7.65
C ILE A 92 -1.22 -4.92 8.15
N GLU A 93 -0.72 -4.01 7.34
CA GLU A 93 -0.93 -2.58 7.48
C GLU A 93 -1.91 -2.15 6.39
N TYR A 94 -2.98 -1.46 6.76
CA TYR A 94 -3.99 -0.97 5.83
C TYR A 94 -4.18 0.54 5.96
N ALA A 95 -4.58 1.20 4.86
CA ALA A 95 -4.93 2.61 4.90
C ALA A 95 -6.32 2.80 5.54
N VAL A 96 -6.43 3.60 6.60
CA VAL A 96 -7.71 3.77 7.32
C VAL A 96 -8.83 4.31 6.43
N LYS A 97 -8.49 5.16 5.46
CA LYS A 97 -9.45 5.72 4.49
C LYS A 97 -9.84 4.76 3.37
N ASP A 98 -9.02 3.74 3.14
CA ASP A 98 -9.25 2.71 2.13
C ASP A 98 -8.71 1.38 2.68
N PRO A 99 -9.49 0.66 3.51
CA PRO A 99 -9.08 -0.61 4.08
C PRO A 99 -8.78 -1.67 3.01
N GLY A 100 -9.22 -1.44 1.76
CA GLY A 100 -8.89 -2.24 0.59
C GLY A 100 -7.40 -2.13 0.19
N ASN A 101 -6.74 -1.04 0.54
CA ASN A 101 -5.32 -0.87 0.29
C ASN A 101 -4.50 -1.35 1.49
N PHE A 102 -3.84 -2.50 1.35
CA PHE A 102 -3.03 -3.10 2.40
C PHE A 102 -1.67 -3.62 1.91
N GLU A 103 -0.74 -3.68 2.86
CA GLU A 103 0.57 -4.28 2.73
C GLU A 103 0.80 -5.33 3.82
N ILE A 104 1.46 -6.43 3.47
CA ILE A 104 1.80 -7.48 4.43
C ILE A 104 3.12 -7.08 5.12
N LYS A 105 3.07 -6.82 6.42
CA LYS A 105 4.25 -6.49 7.24
C LYS A 105 5.02 -7.72 7.67
N GLY A 106 4.32 -8.81 7.96
CA GLY A 106 4.96 -10.03 8.43
C GLY A 106 3.99 -11.18 8.62
N PHE A 107 4.56 -12.39 8.74
CA PHE A 107 3.82 -13.60 9.06
C PHE A 107 4.04 -13.91 10.54
N LEU A 108 2.95 -14.14 11.26
CA LEU A 108 3.01 -14.55 12.66
C LEU A 108 3.16 -16.08 12.70
N LYS A 109 4.05 -16.58 13.56
CA LYS A 109 4.26 -18.01 13.82
C LYS A 109 3.16 -18.58 14.71
#